data_AF-A0A0S9S6L7-F1
#
_entry.id   AF-A0A0S9S6L7-F1
#
_cell.length_a   1.000
_cell.length_b   1.000
_cell.length_c   1.000
_cell.angle_alpha   90.00
_cell.angle_beta   90.00
_cell.angle_gamma   90.00
#
_symmetry.space_group_name_H-M   'P 1'
#
loop_
_entity.id
_entity.type
_entity.pdbx_description
1 polymer ?
#
loop_
_entity_poly.entity_id
_entity_poly.type
_entity_poly.pdbx_seq_one_letter_code
_entity_poly.pdbx_strand_id
1 'polypeptide(L)'
;MSEIEDKRHEIAELIALELGFGDLDAASAADRAVIERQTDETIAGCAADSPEPADCTEANIRLRGLLQQYRALQILRDDQILRSDEADARLAEEGEVFSREDDA
;
A
#
# COMPACT_ATOMS: atom_id res chain seq x y z
N MET A 1 -3.07 -5.37 -11.92
CA MET A 1 -3.01 -5.31 -10.46
C MET A 1 -1.55 -5.13 -10.09
N SER A 2 -1.24 -4.14 -9.27
CA SER A 2 0.08 -3.99 -8.66
C SER A 2 0.26 -5.03 -7.54
N GLU A 3 1.49 -5.48 -7.26
CA GLU A 3 1.78 -6.37 -6.12
C GLU A 3 1.26 -5.80 -4.78
N ILE A 4 1.17 -4.47 -4.67
CA ILE A 4 0.56 -3.77 -3.52
C ILE A 4 -0.95 -3.98 -3.47
N GLU A 5 -1.63 -3.94 -4.62
CA GLU A 5 -3.08 -4.15 -4.72
C GLU A 5 -3.43 -5.61 -4.42
N ASP A 6 -2.64 -6.55 -4.93
CA ASP A 6 -2.80 -7.98 -4.64
C ASP A 6 -2.62 -8.26 -3.13
N LYS A 7 -1.61 -7.65 -2.50
CA LYS A 7 -1.41 -7.79 -1.04
C LYS A 7 -2.52 -7.13 -0.22
N ARG A 8 -3.04 -5.99 -0.67
CA ARG A 8 -4.21 -5.36 -0.05
C ARG A 8 -5.45 -6.24 -0.16
N HIS A 9 -5.64 -6.91 -1.30
CA HIS A 9 -6.73 -7.84 -1.52
C HIS A 9 -6.63 -9.06 -0.57
N GLU A 10 -5.45 -9.69 -0.46
CA GLU A 10 -5.24 -10.82 0.47
C GLU A 10 -5.52 -10.43 1.94
N ILE A 11 -5.21 -9.18 2.33
CA ILE A 11 -5.53 -8.66 3.66
C ILE A 11 -7.05 -8.51 3.83
N ALA A 12 -7.74 -7.96 2.83
CA ALA A 12 -9.19 -7.77 2.86
C ALA A 12 -9.95 -9.11 2.93
N GLU A 13 -9.51 -10.13 2.21
CA GLU A 13 -10.09 -11.49 2.28
C GLU A 13 -9.97 -12.09 3.68
N LEU A 14 -8.81 -11.96 4.32
CA LEU A 14 -8.62 -12.44 5.69
C LEU A 14 -9.51 -11.69 6.68
N ILE A 15 -9.67 -10.38 6.52
CA ILE A 15 -10.55 -9.57 7.36
C ILE A 15 -12.02 -9.93 7.12
N ALA A 16 -12.43 -10.20 5.88
CA ALA A 16 -13.77 -10.68 5.56
C ALA A 16 -14.10 -12.01 6.27
N LEU A 17 -13.14 -12.94 6.28
CA LEU A 17 -13.26 -14.21 7.00
C LEU A 17 -13.33 -14.00 8.52
N GLU A 18 -12.50 -13.11 9.07
CA GLU A 18 -12.42 -12.84 10.50
C GLU A 18 -13.68 -12.14 11.04
N LEU A 19 -14.27 -11.24 10.24
CA LEU A 19 -15.55 -10.58 10.54
C LEU A 19 -16.77 -11.49 10.30
N GLY A 20 -16.58 -12.67 9.69
CA GLY A 20 -17.64 -13.62 9.41
C GLY A 20 -18.48 -13.30 8.17
N PHE A 21 -18.02 -12.38 7.32
CA PHE A 21 -18.66 -12.10 6.01
C PHE A 21 -18.40 -13.21 4.98
N GLY A 22 -17.39 -14.05 5.22
CA GLY A 22 -17.05 -15.16 4.35
C GLY A 22 -16.18 -14.70 3.18
N ASP A 23 -16.65 -14.96 1.96
CA ASP A 23 -15.90 -14.67 0.74
C ASP A 23 -16.09 -13.20 0.30
N LEU A 24 -14.98 -12.48 0.08
CA LEU A 24 -14.99 -11.07 -0.30
C LEU A 24 -15.69 -10.84 -1.65
N ASP A 25 -15.66 -11.82 -2.57
CA ASP A 25 -16.32 -11.73 -3.86
C ASP A 25 -17.82 -11.97 -3.80
N ALA A 26 -18.28 -12.73 -2.80
CA ALA A 26 -19.68 -12.95 -2.52
C ALA A 26 -20.32 -11.86 -1.64
N ALA A 27 -19.51 -10.98 -1.04
CA ALA A 27 -19.96 -9.94 -0.13
C ALA A 27 -20.79 -8.84 -0.84
N SER A 28 -21.79 -8.32 -0.14
CA SER A 28 -22.60 -7.21 -0.65
C SER A 28 -21.77 -5.92 -0.75
N ALA A 29 -22.22 -4.93 -1.53
CA ALA A 29 -21.51 -3.65 -1.63
C ALA A 29 -21.36 -2.94 -0.27
N ALA A 30 -22.34 -3.12 0.63
CA ALA A 30 -22.27 -2.57 1.98
C ALA A 30 -21.23 -3.31 2.84
N ASP A 31 -21.18 -4.64 2.75
CA ASP A 31 -20.22 -5.46 3.48
C ASP A 31 -18.79 -5.23 2.97
N ARG A 32 -18.62 -5.10 1.65
CA ARG A 32 -17.34 -4.70 1.04
C ARG A 32 -16.85 -3.36 1.56
N ALA A 33 -17.72 -2.36 1.67
CA ALA A 33 -17.33 -1.06 2.24
C ALA A 33 -16.89 -1.16 3.70
N VAL A 34 -17.54 -2.04 4.49
CA VAL A 34 -17.12 -2.32 5.87
C VAL A 34 -15.76 -3.02 5.91
N ILE A 35 -15.57 -4.06 5.08
CA ILE A 35 -14.31 -4.81 5.00
C ILE A 35 -13.17 -3.91 4.53
N GLU A 36 -13.38 -3.08 3.52
CA GLU A 36 -12.38 -2.13 3.03
C GLU A 36 -12.01 -1.10 4.11
N ARG A 37 -13.00 -0.52 4.78
CA ARG A 37 -12.74 0.40 5.90
C ARG A 37 -11.95 -0.29 7.01
N GLN A 38 -12.33 -1.50 7.39
CA GLN A 38 -11.63 -2.26 8.43
C GLN A 38 -10.20 -2.60 7.97
N THR A 39 -10.01 -2.91 6.69
CA THR A 39 -8.69 -3.14 6.08
C THR A 39 -7.81 -1.90 6.19
N ASP A 40 -8.34 -0.72 5.88
CA ASP A 40 -7.61 0.53 6.04
C ASP A 40 -7.28 0.84 7.50
N GLU A 41 -8.23 0.66 8.42
CA GLU A 41 -8.03 0.84 9.86
C GLU A 41 -6.99 -0.14 10.41
N THR A 42 -6.97 -1.40 9.96
CA THR A 42 -5.97 -2.40 10.33
C THR A 42 -4.59 -2.05 9.78
N ILE A 43 -4.50 -1.63 8.52
CA ILE A 43 -3.23 -1.19 7.90
C ILE A 43 -2.67 0.03 8.64
N ALA A 44 -3.53 0.99 9.00
CA ALA A 44 -3.16 2.19 9.75
C ALA A 44 -2.80 1.89 11.21
N GLY A 45 -3.59 1.04 11.89
CA GLY A 45 -3.44 0.71 13.30
C GLY A 45 -2.27 -0.23 13.60
N CYS A 46 -1.84 -1.05 12.64
CA CYS A 46 -0.60 -1.83 12.73
C CYS A 46 0.66 -0.99 12.43
N ALA A 47 0.53 0.33 12.27
CA ALA A 47 1.67 1.21 12.27
C ALA A 47 2.36 1.21 13.64
N ALA A 48 3.69 1.13 13.61
CA ALA A 48 4.63 0.85 14.69
C ALA A 48 4.50 1.62 16.03
N ASP A 49 3.52 2.52 16.18
CA ASP A 49 3.28 3.32 17.38
C ASP A 49 2.14 2.78 18.27
N SER A 50 1.48 1.67 17.92
CA SER A 50 0.50 1.07 18.82
C SER A 50 1.20 0.12 19.83
N PRO A 51 1.25 0.46 21.12
CA PRO A 51 1.97 -0.33 22.14
C PRO A 51 1.24 -1.61 22.55
N GLU A 52 0.05 -1.86 22.04
CA GLU A 52 -0.73 -3.05 22.36
C GLU A 52 -0.48 -4.14 21.31
N PRO A 53 0.04 -5.31 21.70
CA PRO A 53 0.16 -6.43 20.79
C PRO A 53 -1.26 -6.84 20.38
N ALA A 54 -1.64 -6.55 19.14
CA ALA A 54 -2.88 -7.07 18.57
C ALA A 54 -2.94 -8.58 18.82
N ASP A 55 -4.02 -9.03 19.45
CA ASP A 55 -4.23 -10.39 19.97
C ASP A 55 -3.67 -11.47 19.03
N CYS A 56 -2.61 -12.16 19.46
CA CYS A 56 -1.83 -13.12 18.66
C CYS A 56 -2.57 -14.44 18.42
N THR A 57 -3.71 -14.43 17.73
CA THR A 57 -4.28 -15.62 17.07
C THR A 57 -3.46 -15.96 15.80
N GLU A 58 -3.53 -17.20 15.32
CA GLU A 58 -2.84 -17.65 14.08
C GLU A 58 -3.21 -16.76 12.87
N ALA A 59 -4.46 -16.30 12.81
CA ALA A 59 -4.93 -15.31 11.83
C ALA A 59 -4.16 -13.99 11.92
N ASN A 60 -3.87 -13.52 13.15
CA ASN A 60 -3.08 -12.33 13.40
C ASN A 60 -1.61 -12.50 12.96
N ILE A 61 -1.01 -13.68 13.13
CA ILE A 61 0.37 -13.95 12.64
C ILE A 61 0.44 -13.82 11.12
N ARG A 62 -0.52 -14.44 10.40
CA ARG A 62 -0.57 -14.37 8.94
C ARG A 62 -0.86 -12.94 8.45
N LEU A 63 -1.80 -12.26 9.08
CA LEU A 63 -2.14 -10.86 8.82
C LEU A 63 -0.93 -9.94 9.03
N ARG A 64 -0.19 -10.12 10.13
CA ARG A 64 1.02 -9.36 10.44
C ARG A 64 2.12 -9.58 9.41
N GLY A 65 2.29 -10.81 8.92
CA GLY A 65 3.21 -11.12 7.82
C GLY A 65 2.82 -10.44 6.50
N LEU A 66 1.53 -10.38 6.18
CA LEU A 66 1.02 -9.67 4.99
C LEU A 66 1.18 -8.15 5.11
N LEU A 67 0.91 -7.59 6.29
CA LEU A 67 1.09 -6.16 6.57
C LEU A 67 2.56 -5.73 6.46
N GLN A 68 3.50 -6.56 6.92
CA GLN A 68 4.93 -6.29 6.73
C GLN A 68 5.34 -6.30 5.25
N GLN A 69 4.84 -7.26 4.47
CA GLN A 69 5.10 -7.32 3.03
C GLN A 69 4.47 -6.12 2.30
N TYR A 70 3.24 -5.78 2.63
CA TYR A 70 2.55 -4.60 2.09
C TYR A 70 3.33 -3.30 2.38
N ARG A 71 3.89 -3.16 3.59
CA ARG A 71 4.77 -2.04 3.94
C ARG A 71 6.08 -2.05 3.18
N ALA A 72 6.74 -3.19 3.05
CA ALA A 72 7.98 -3.29 2.28
C ALA A 72 7.77 -2.86 0.83
N LEU A 73 6.65 -3.25 0.23
CA LEU A 73 6.27 -2.83 -1.11
C LEU A 73 5.93 -1.34 -1.18
N GLN A 74 5.24 -0.77 -0.18
CA GLN A 74 5.02 0.68 -0.12
C GLN A 74 6.33 1.45 -0.05
N ILE A 75 7.27 1.04 0.80
CA ILE A 75 8.59 1.68 0.92
C ILE A 75 9.34 1.60 -0.40
N LEU A 76 9.32 0.45 -1.08
CA LEU A 76 9.95 0.29 -2.40
C LEU A 76 9.30 1.19 -3.47
N ARG A 77 7.98 1.31 -3.45
CA ARG A 77 7.25 2.19 -4.36
C ARG A 77 7.59 3.66 -4.09
N ASP A 78 7.56 4.08 -2.83
CA ASP A 78 7.86 5.45 -2.43
C ASP A 78 9.32 5.81 -2.76
N ASP A 79 10.26 4.88 -2.54
CA ASP A 79 11.67 5.04 -2.93
C ASP A 79 11.84 5.11 -4.45
N GLN A 80 11.08 4.34 -5.22
CA GLN A 80 11.08 4.41 -6.67
C GLN A 80 10.50 5.74 -7.19
N ILE A 81 9.46 6.26 -6.54
CA ILE A 81 8.89 7.59 -6.84
C ILE A 81 9.92 8.67 -6.57
N LEU A 82 10.57 8.64 -5.40
CA LEU A 82 11.65 9.57 -5.04
C LEU A 82 12.79 9.57 -6.07
N ARG A 83 13.22 8.39 -6.53
CA ARG A 83 14.24 8.29 -7.59
C ARG A 83 13.75 8.77 -8.95
N SER A 84 12.45 8.59 -9.26
CA SER A 84 11.86 9.09 -10.49
C SER A 84 11.80 10.62 -10.47
N ASP A 85 11.36 11.21 -9.37
CA ASP A 85 11.31 12.67 -9.19
C ASP A 85 12.72 13.29 -9.28
N GLU A 86 13.75 12.61 -8.75
CA GLU A 86 15.14 13.04 -8.86
C GLU A 86 15.68 12.91 -10.30
N ALA A 87 15.28 11.86 -11.04
CA ALA A 87 15.61 11.71 -12.46
C ALA A 87 14.94 12.79 -13.33
N ASP A 88 13.68 13.11 -13.04
CA ASP A 88 12.93 14.16 -13.72
C ASP A 88 13.53 15.56 -13.42
N ALA A 89 13.99 15.79 -12.19
CA ALA A 89 14.71 17.03 -11.83
C ALA A 89 16.03 17.19 -12.59
N ARG A 90 16.80 16.12 -12.80
CA ARG A 90 18.05 16.16 -13.57
C ARG A 90 17.83 16.39 -15.07
N LEU A 91 16.76 15.80 -15.63
CA LEU A 91 16.34 16.06 -17.02
C LEU A 91 15.90 17.51 -17.23
N ALA A 92 15.26 18.13 -16.23
CA ALA A 92 14.91 19.55 -16.29
C ALA A 92 16.14 20.46 -16.30
N GLU A 93 17.20 20.13 -15.54
CA GLU A 93 18.45 20.91 -15.52
C GLU A 93 19.25 20.80 -16.84
N GLU A 94 19.27 19.63 -17.48
CA GLU A 94 19.92 19.46 -18.79
C GLU A 94 19.13 20.09 -19.96
N GLY A 95 17.81 20.27 -19.79
CA GLY A 95 16.94 20.95 -20.76
C GLY A 95 17.15 22.47 -20.87
N GLU A 96 17.76 23.11 -19.87
CA GLU A 96 18.08 24.56 -19.89
C GLU A 96 19.39 24.89 -20.63
N VAL A 97 20.19 23.90 -21.03
CA VAL A 97 21.50 24.13 -21.71
C VAL A 97 21.38 24.26 -23.24
N PHE A 98 20.18 24.09 -23.82
CA PHE A 98 19.94 24.20 -25.27
C PHE A 98 19.33 25.51 -25.76
N SER A 99 19.42 26.61 -25.01
CA SER A 99 19.24 27.95 -25.56
C SER A 99 20.59 28.55 -25.97
N ARG A 100 21.26 27.91 -26.94
CA ARG A 100 22.26 28.61 -27.75
C ARG A 100 21.49 29.46 -28.75
N GLU A 101 21.15 30.67 -28.36
CA GLU A 101 20.78 31.74 -29.30
C GLU A 101 22.05 32.12 -30.08
N ASP A 102 22.37 31.32 -31.10
CA ASP A 102 23.25 31.65 -32.22
C ASP A 102 22.29 31.85 -33.41
N ASP A 103 21.94 33.10 -33.72
CA ASP A 103 21.65 33.61 -35.07
C ASP A 103 20.90 34.96 -34.99
N ALA A 104 21.65 36.06 -35.17
CA ALA A 104 21.37 37.19 -36.08
C ALA A 104 22.25 38.42 -35.76
#